data_AF-A0A9Q3WKJ0-F1
#
_entry.id   AF-A0A9Q3WKJ0-F1
#
_cell.length_a   1.000
_cell.length_b   1.000
_cell.length_c   1.000
_cell.angle_alpha   90.00
_cell.angle_beta   90.00
_cell.angle_gamma   90.00
#
_symmetry.space_group_name_H-M   'P 1'
#
loop_
_entity.id
_entity.type
_entity.pdbx_description
1 polymer ?
#
loop_
_entity_poly.entity_id
_entity_poly.type
_entity_poly.pdbx_seq_one_letter_code
_entity_poly.pdbx_strand_id
1 'polypeptide(L)'
;MTIAEEMRTRLQAAFAPTELEVVDDSESHRGHAGFREGGQSHFNIRIRAAVFAGQSRVARHRAVHQALGDIVPRIHALALDIGT
;
A
#
# COMPACT_ATOMS: atom_id res chain seq x y z
N MET A 1 -8.02 -13.38 6.46
CA MET A 1 -7.35 -12.48 5.51
C MET A 1 -6.21 -11.78 6.21
N THR A 2 -5.03 -11.77 5.62
CA THR A 2 -3.89 -10.96 6.05
C THR A 2 -4.11 -9.48 5.66
N ILE A 3 -3.39 -8.55 6.28
CA ILE A 3 -3.41 -7.13 5.87
C ILE A 3 -3.00 -6.99 4.40
N ALA A 4 -2.03 -7.77 3.93
CA ALA A 4 -1.58 -7.74 2.55
C ALA A 4 -2.71 -8.14 1.56
N GLU A 5 -3.48 -9.17 1.89
CA GLU A 5 -4.65 -9.57 1.10
C GLU A 5 -5.73 -8.47 1.13
N GLU A 6 -5.97 -7.86 2.29
CA GLU A 6 -6.93 -6.76 2.43
C GLU A 6 -6.56 -5.53 1.61
N MET A 7 -5.26 -5.15 1.61
CA MET A 7 -4.73 -4.09 0.74
C MET A 7 -4.97 -4.42 -0.73
N ARG A 8 -4.63 -5.65 -1.17
CA ARG A 8 -4.83 -6.07 -2.57
C ARG A 8 -6.29 -5.95 -2.98
N THR A 9 -7.22 -6.50 -2.18
CA THR A 9 -8.65 -6.45 -2.47
C THR A 9 -9.17 -5.01 -2.61
N ARG A 10 -8.82 -4.13 -1.66
CA ARG A 10 -9.30 -2.74 -1.67
C ARG A 10 -8.72 -1.95 -2.86
N LEU A 11 -7.43 -2.09 -3.13
CA LEU A 11 -6.77 -1.39 -4.23
C LEU A 11 -7.25 -1.88 -5.60
N GLN A 12 -7.48 -3.20 -5.74
CA GLN A 12 -8.05 -3.77 -6.95
C GLN A 12 -9.44 -3.21 -7.22
N ALA A 13 -10.30 -3.17 -6.19
CA ALA A 13 -11.66 -2.66 -6.29
C ALA A 13 -11.72 -1.15 -6.56
N ALA A 14 -10.83 -0.37 -5.92
CA ALA A 14 -10.85 1.09 -6.02
C ALA A 14 -10.32 1.63 -7.37
N PHE A 15 -9.34 0.94 -7.97
CA PHE A 15 -8.57 1.51 -9.08
C PHE A 15 -8.57 0.68 -10.35
N ALA A 16 -9.04 -0.58 -10.31
CA ALA A 16 -8.93 -1.55 -11.41
C ALA A 16 -7.53 -1.50 -12.09
N PRO A 17 -6.45 -1.68 -11.31
CA PRO A 17 -5.09 -1.46 -11.80
C PRO A 17 -4.69 -2.48 -12.87
N THR A 18 -3.85 -2.04 -13.80
CA THR A 18 -3.18 -2.89 -14.78
C THR A 18 -1.99 -3.64 -14.17
N GLU A 19 -1.38 -3.08 -13.12
CA GLU A 19 -0.32 -3.69 -12.32
C GLU A 19 -0.57 -3.39 -10.84
N LEU A 20 -0.52 -4.42 -9.99
CA LEU A 20 -0.61 -4.28 -8.54
C LEU A 20 0.30 -5.28 -7.83
N GLU A 21 1.28 -4.76 -7.11
CA GLU A 21 2.14 -5.53 -6.22
C GLU A 21 2.02 -4.97 -4.80
N VAL A 22 1.86 -5.86 -3.84
CA VAL A 22 1.84 -5.54 -2.41
C VAL A 22 2.82 -6.49 -1.73
N VAL A 23 3.88 -5.95 -1.13
CA VAL A 23 4.94 -6.73 -0.48
C VAL A 23 4.97 -6.35 1.00
N ASP A 24 4.94 -7.37 1.86
CA ASP A 24 5.23 -7.20 3.29
C ASP A 24 6.76 -7.21 3.48
N ASP A 25 7.31 -6.05 3.78
CA ASP A 25 8.75 -5.80 3.95
C ASP A 25 9.13 -5.66 5.43
N SER A 26 8.27 -6.15 6.33
CA SER A 26 8.47 -6.04 7.77
C SER A 26 9.76 -6.69 8.25
N GLU A 27 10.13 -7.84 7.67
CA GLU A 27 11.30 -8.60 8.10
C GLU A 27 12.60 -7.82 7.89
N SER A 28 12.71 -7.06 6.79
CA SER A 28 13.83 -6.17 6.50
C SER A 28 14.02 -5.08 7.56
N HIS A 29 13.02 -4.86 8.41
CA HIS A 29 13.00 -3.85 9.46
C HIS A 29 13.14 -4.46 10.86
N ARG A 30 13.50 -5.75 10.99
CA ARG A 30 13.75 -6.41 12.27
C ARG A 30 14.73 -5.59 13.12
N GLY A 31 14.33 -5.28 14.36
CA GLY A 31 15.11 -4.47 15.30
C GLY A 31 14.81 -2.96 15.27
N HIS A 32 14.00 -2.48 14.32
CA HIS A 32 13.47 -1.12 14.31
C HIS A 32 12.26 -0.98 15.26
N ALA A 33 12.05 0.21 15.85
CA ALA A 33 10.94 0.45 16.78
C ALA A 33 9.55 0.20 16.19
N GLY A 34 9.42 0.30 14.85
CA GLY A 34 8.18 0.02 14.12
C GLY A 34 7.95 -1.44 13.76
N PHE A 35 8.92 -2.33 14.00
CA PHE A 35 8.82 -3.75 13.66
C PHE A 35 7.77 -4.46 14.53
N ARG A 36 7.01 -5.36 13.91
CA ARG A 36 6.09 -6.27 14.60
C ARG A 36 6.47 -7.70 14.28
N GLU A 37 6.62 -8.52 15.32
CA GLU A 37 6.83 -9.95 15.15
C GLU A 37 5.63 -10.58 14.41
N GLY A 38 5.91 -11.47 13.45
CA GLY A 38 4.89 -12.01 12.55
C GLY A 38 4.55 -11.14 11.33
N GLY A 39 5.22 -9.99 11.17
CA GLY A 39 5.14 -9.14 9.98
C GLY A 39 3.98 -8.14 9.99
N GLN A 40 3.51 -7.79 8.80
CA GLN A 40 2.36 -6.91 8.53
C GLN A 40 2.46 -5.52 9.18
N SER A 41 3.66 -4.95 9.22
CA SER A 41 3.97 -3.64 9.78
C SER A 41 4.53 -2.66 8.76
N HIS A 42 5.35 -3.12 7.81
CA HIS A 42 5.94 -2.30 6.76
C HIS A 42 5.55 -2.86 5.40
N PHE A 43 5.02 -2.01 4.53
CA PHE A 43 4.52 -2.42 3.23
C PHE A 43 5.10 -1.58 2.11
N ASN A 44 5.45 -2.25 1.01
CA ASN A 44 5.81 -1.63 -0.25
C ASN A 44 4.69 -1.94 -1.25
N ILE A 45 4.12 -0.90 -1.88
CA ILE A 45 3.06 -1.06 -2.89
C ILE A 45 3.51 -0.41 -4.19
N ARG A 46 3.42 -1.19 -5.27
CA ARG A 46 3.55 -0.72 -6.65
C ARG A 46 2.21 -0.85 -7.33
N ILE A 47 1.72 0.23 -7.93
CA ILE A 47 0.41 0.25 -8.58
C ILE A 47 0.45 1.09 -9.86
N ARG A 48 -0.14 0.55 -10.94
CA ARG A 48 -0.36 1.23 -12.22
C ARG A 48 -1.85 1.21 -12.57
N ALA A 49 -2.43 2.37 -12.84
CA ALA A 49 -3.82 2.49 -13.21
C ALA A 49 -4.11 3.79 -13.98
N ALA A 50 -4.98 3.72 -14.98
CA ALA A 50 -5.36 4.85 -15.84
C ALA A 50 -5.91 6.06 -15.04
N VAL A 51 -6.59 5.81 -13.93
CA VAL A 51 -7.13 6.84 -13.02
C VAL A 51 -6.06 7.80 -12.48
N PHE A 52 -4.80 7.40 -12.41
CA PHE A 52 -3.70 8.25 -11.94
C PHE A 52 -3.17 9.23 -13.00
N ALA A 53 -3.69 9.19 -14.23
CA ALA A 53 -3.31 10.09 -15.32
C ALA A 53 -3.59 11.55 -14.95
N GLY A 54 -2.64 12.44 -15.20
CA GLY A 54 -2.78 13.87 -14.88
C GLY A 54 -2.78 14.22 -13.39
N GLN A 55 -2.82 13.24 -12.48
CA GLN A 55 -2.75 13.49 -11.05
C GLN A 55 -1.32 13.82 -10.60
N SER A 56 -1.18 14.78 -9.68
CA SER A 56 0.10 15.03 -9.01
C SER A 56 0.50 13.85 -8.11
N ARG A 57 1.79 13.75 -7.79
CA ARG A 57 2.31 12.73 -6.84
C ARG A 57 1.53 12.71 -5.53
N VAL A 58 1.23 13.87 -4.95
CA VAL A 58 0.48 13.97 -3.69
C VAL A 58 -0.97 13.52 -3.86
N ALA A 59 -1.62 13.86 -4.98
CA ALA A 59 -2.99 13.41 -5.25
C ALA A 59 -3.07 11.89 -5.37
N ARG A 60 -2.12 11.26 -6.06
CA ARG A 60 -2.01 9.79 -6.17
C ARG A 60 -1.86 9.13 -4.81
N HIS A 61 -0.94 9.63 -3.98
CA HIS A 61 -0.76 9.13 -2.61
C HIS A 61 -2.05 9.26 -1.79
N ARG A 62 -2.72 10.42 -1.82
CA ARG A 62 -3.99 10.62 -1.10
C ARG A 62 -5.06 9.63 -1.55
N ALA A 63 -5.19 9.37 -2.84
CA ALA A 63 -6.13 8.40 -3.37
C ALA A 63 -5.85 6.99 -2.81
N VAL A 64 -4.59 6.53 -2.87
CA VAL A 64 -4.20 5.22 -2.33
C VAL A 64 -4.44 5.12 -0.82
N HIS A 65 -4.06 6.14 -0.04
CA HIS A 65 -4.32 6.18 1.39
C HIS A 65 -5.83 6.15 1.71
N GLN A 66 -6.64 6.87 0.93
CA GLN A 66 -8.10 6.87 1.10
C GLN A 66 -8.71 5.50 0.80
N ALA A 67 -8.25 4.80 -0.23
CA ALA A 67 -8.70 3.44 -0.55
C ALA A 67 -8.30 2.42 0.53
N LEU A 68 -7.13 2.58 1.14
CA LEU A 68 -6.67 1.71 2.23
C LEU A 68 -7.38 2.00 3.56
N GLY A 69 -7.77 3.24 3.82
CA GLY A 69 -8.61 3.61 4.96
C GLY A 69 -8.02 3.18 6.30
N ASP A 70 -8.77 2.39 7.06
CA ASP A 70 -8.41 1.87 8.39
C ASP A 70 -7.19 0.93 8.41
N ILE A 71 -6.72 0.46 7.24
CA ILE A 71 -5.46 -0.30 7.17
C ILE A 71 -4.26 0.59 7.51
N VAL A 72 -4.26 1.86 7.07
CA VAL A 72 -3.13 2.78 7.26
C VAL A 72 -2.75 2.94 8.73
N PRO A 73 -3.68 3.14 9.69
CA PRO A 73 -3.32 3.20 11.11
C PRO A 73 -2.98 1.84 11.76
N ARG A 74 -3.22 0.71 11.09
CA ARG A 74 -2.90 -0.65 11.62
C ARG A 74 -1.44 -1.05 11.38
N ILE A 75 -0.78 -0.39 10.43
CA ILE A 75 0.61 -0.61 10.01
C ILE A 75 1.52 0.51 10.51
N HIS A 76 2.83 0.31 10.41
CA HIS A 76 3.83 1.31 10.78
C HIS A 76 4.22 2.19 9.59
N ALA A 77 4.53 1.59 8.44
CA ALA A 77 5.04 2.31 7.28
C ALA A 77 4.48 1.77 5.97
N LEU A 78 4.33 2.68 5.01
CA LEU A 78 3.85 2.39 3.67
C LEU A 78 4.70 3.16 2.65
N ALA A 79 5.44 2.44 1.80
CA ALA A 79 6.11 3.00 0.64
C ALA A 79 5.25 2.80 -0.61
N LEU A 80 5.15 3.84 -1.45
CA LEU A 80 4.26 3.88 -2.60
C LEU A 80 5.03 4.23 -3.88
N ASP A 81 4.93 3.36 -4.87
CA ASP A 81 5.30 3.60 -6.26
C ASP A 81 4.03 3.62 -7.13
N ILE A 82 3.57 4.83 -7.50
CA ILE A 82 2.27 5.03 -8.18
C ILE A 82 2.46 5.66 -9.57
N GLY A 83 2.03 4.92 -10.59
CA GLY A 83 2.09 5.31 -11.99
C GLY A 83 0.77 5.08 -12.73
N THR A 84 0.73 5.51 -13.98
CA THR A 84 -0.35 5.20 -14.93
C THR A 84 -0.12 3.89 -15.64
#